data_AF-A0A936J3J9-F1
#
_entry.id   AF-A0A936J3J9-F1
#
_cell.length_a   1.000
_cell.length_b   1.000
_cell.length_c   1.000
_cell.angle_alpha   90.00
_cell.angle_beta   90.00
_cell.angle_gamma   90.00
#
_symmetry.space_group_name_H-M   'P 1'
#
loop_
_entity.id
_entity.type
_entity.pdbx_description
1 polymer ?
#
loop_
_entity_poly.entity_id
_entity_poly.type
_entity_poly.pdbx_seq_one_letter_code
_entity_poly.pdbx_strand_id
1 'polypeptide(L)' 'MDSLPYLFAFLIFIVLFCIWLYAVLDVLRSDFRASNDKILWIIVVFIGSILGALIYLMLRKRYKKVY' A
#
# COMPACT_ATOMS: atom_id res chain seq x y z
N MET A 1 32.89 -1.65 15.00
CA MET A 1 32.29 -0.76 13.97
C MET A 1 30.95 -1.39 13.53
N ASP A 2 30.12 -1.79 14.50
CA ASP A 2 29.20 -2.92 14.29
C ASP A 2 27.73 -2.49 14.27
N SER A 3 27.44 -1.21 14.48
CA SER A 3 26.08 -0.63 14.53
C SER A 3 25.60 -0.03 13.20
N LEU A 4 26.51 0.24 12.25
CA LEU A 4 26.20 0.78 10.92
C LEU A 4 25.15 -0.02 10.11
N PRO A 5 25.18 -1.37 10.05
CA PRO A 5 24.18 -2.11 9.28
C PRO A 5 22.77 -2.00 9.87
N TYR A 6 22.64 -1.85 11.19
CA TYR A 6 21.34 -1.72 11.85
C TYR A 6 20.68 -0.36 11.58
N LEU A 7 21.46 0.72 11.56
CA LEU A 7 20.97 2.05 11.17
C LEU A 7 20.47 2.05 9.72
N PHE A 8 21.18 1.38 8.82
CA PHE A 8 20.78 1.28 7.43
C PHE A 8 19.50 0.45 7.24
N ALA A 9 19.40 -0.69 7.94
CA ALA A 9 18.19 -1.52 7.94
C ALA A 9 16.97 -0.77 8.51
N PHE A 10 17.16 0.02 9.57
CA PHE A 10 16.11 0.84 10.16
C PHE A 10 15.60 1.92 9.20
N LEU A 11 16.51 2.58 8.48
CA LEU A 11 16.14 3.57 7.47
C LEU A 11 15.31 2.94 6.33
N ILE A 12 15.73 1.77 5.84
CA ILE A 12 15.00 1.03 4.80
C ILE A 12 13.61 0.64 5.30
N PHE A 13 13.51 0.17 6.55
CA PHE A 13 12.24 -0.21 7.15
C PHE A 13 11.27 0.98 7.23
N ILE A 14 11.76 2.16 7.63
CA ILE A 14 10.97 3.39 7.65
C ILE A 14 10.45 3.74 6.26
N VAL A 15 11.30 3.66 5.22
CA VAL A 15 10.89 3.98 3.85
C VAL A 15 9.81 3.01 3.37
N LEU A 16 9.99 1.70 3.60
CA LEU A 16 8.99 0.68 3.27
C LEU A 16 7.67 0.90 4.02
N PHE A 17 7.74 1.28 5.29
CA PHE A 17 6.57 1.58 6.11
C PHE A 17 5.84 2.85 5.65
N CYS A 18 6.58 3.90 5.27
CA CYS A 18 6.00 5.11 4.66
C CYS A 18 5.29 4.81 3.33
N ILE A 19 5.88 3.96 2.48
CA ILE A 19 5.26 3.53 1.22
C ILE A 19 3.98 2.74 1.49
N TRP A 20 4.00 1.86 2.48
CA TRP A 20 2.81 1.10 2.89
C TRP A 20 1.70 2.02 3.40
N LEU A 21 2.02 2.97 4.30
CA LEU A 21 1.08 3.97 4.78
C LEU A 21 0.52 4.83 3.65
N TYR A 22 1.37 5.26 2.72
CA TYR A 22 0.94 6.01 1.55
C TYR A 22 -0.07 5.22 0.72
N ALA A 23 0.16 3.91 0.49
CA ALA A 23 -0.79 3.06 -0.22
C ALA A 23 -2.13 2.93 0.53
N VAL A 24 -2.10 2.79 1.86
CA VAL A 24 -3.32 2.78 2.68
C VAL A 24 -4.07 4.11 2.56
N LEU A 25 -3.37 5.24 2.62
CA LEU A 25 -3.97 6.57 2.44
C LEU A 25 -4.54 6.77 1.03
N ASP A 26 -3.87 6.24 0.00
CA ASP A 26 -4.36 6.28 -1.39
C ASP A 26 -5.68 5.51 -1.51
N VAL A 27 -5.78 4.32 -0.90
CA VAL A 27 -7.03 3.55 -0.84
C VAL A 27 -8.11 4.30 -0.04
N LEU A 28 -7.77 4.91 1.11
CA LEU A 28 -8.77 5.69 1.86
C LEU A 28 -9.27 6.92 1.09
N ARG A 29 -8.38 7.61 0.37
CA ARG A 29 -8.70 8.82 -0.39
C ARG A 29 -9.34 8.52 -1.74
N SER A 30 -9.15 7.33 -2.28
CA SER A 30 -9.73 6.94 -3.55
C SER A 30 -11.24 6.73 -3.40
N ASP A 31 -12.00 7.40 -4.26
CA ASP A 31 -13.44 7.20 -4.40
C ASP A 31 -13.67 5.97 -5.28
N PHE A 32 -13.92 4.84 -4.63
CA PHE A 32 -14.31 3.61 -5.31
C PHE A 32 -15.79 3.69 -5.69
N ARG A 33 -16.12 3.14 -6.86
CA ARG A 33 -17.49 3.18 -7.39
C ARG A 33 -18.44 2.25 -6.63
N ALA A 34 -17.91 1.21 -6.00
CA ALA A 34 -18.63 0.33 -5.11
C ALA A 34 -17.99 0.38 -3.71
N SER A 35 -18.83 0.49 -2.68
CA SER A 35 -18.39 0.52 -1.27
C SER A 35 -17.59 -0.74 -0.89
N ASN A 36 -17.96 -1.89 -1.47
CA ASN A 36 -17.26 -3.17 -1.24
C ASN A 36 -15.81 -3.17 -1.77
N ASP A 37 -15.54 -2.52 -2.90
CA ASP A 37 -14.19 -2.50 -3.48
C ASP A 37 -13.20 -1.77 -2.57
N LYS A 38 -13.66 -0.70 -1.91
CA LYS A 38 -12.86 0.06 -0.95
C LYS A 38 -12.43 -0.81 0.23
N ILE A 39 -13.38 -1.55 0.80
CA ILE A 39 -13.14 -2.42 1.95
C ILE A 39 -12.19 -3.57 1.56
N LEU A 40 -12.39 -4.17 0.39
CA LEU A 40 -11.56 -5.27 -0.11
C LEU A 40 -10.12 -4.80 -0.31
N TRP A 41 -9.92 -3.60 -0.88
CA TRP A 41 -8.60 -3.02 -1.07
C TRP A 41 -7.91 -2.65 0.25
N ILE A 42 -8.65 -2.13 1.23
CA ILE A 42 -8.12 -1.92 2.58
C ILE A 42 -7.61 -3.24 3.15
N ILE A 43 -8.41 -4.31 3.12
CA ILE A 43 -8.02 -5.61 3.66
C ILE A 43 -6.78 -6.17 2.95
N VAL A 44 -6.73 -6.10 1.61
CA VAL A 44 -5.60 -6.60 0.81
C VAL A 44 -4.32 -5.81 1.08
N VAL A 45 -4.38 -4.48 1.12
CA VAL A 45 -3.21 -3.64 1.43
C VAL A 45 -2.80 -3.81 2.89
N PHE A 46 -3.75 -4.00 3.80
CA PHE A 46 -3.47 -4.14 5.23
C PHE A 46 -2.80 -5.49 5.55
N ILE A 47 -3.34 -6.60 5.03
CA ILE A 47 -2.81 -7.95 5.25
C ILE A 47 -1.58 -8.23 4.37
N GLY A 48 -1.61 -7.80 3.11
CA GLY A 48 -0.55 -8.07 2.15
C GLY A 48 0.66 -7.14 2.27
N SER A 49 0.60 -6.12 3.11
CA SER A 49 1.58 -5.03 3.21
C SER A 49 2.09 -4.55 1.84
N ILE A 50 3.36 -4.79 1.51
CA ILE A 50 3.98 -4.43 0.23
C ILE A 50 3.37 -5.20 -0.94
N LEU A 51 3.12 -6.51 -0.78
CA LEU A 51 2.48 -7.33 -1.81
C LEU A 51 1.04 -6.87 -2.07
N GLY A 52 0.32 -6.51 -0.99
CA GLY A 52 -1.03 -5.94 -1.07
C GLY A 52 -1.07 -4.63 -1.85
N ALA A 53 -0.12 -3.73 -1.59
CA ALA A 53 0.05 -2.49 -2.36
C ALA A 53 0.40 -2.75 -3.83
N LEU A 54 1.23 -3.76 -4.13
CA LEU A 54 1.60 -4.11 -5.50
C LEU A 54 0.38 -4.62 -6.29
N ILE A 55 -0.39 -5.52 -5.68
CA ILE A 55 -1.64 -6.07 -6.24
C ILE A 55 -2.65 -4.92 -6.45
N TYR A 56 -2.75 -3.99 -5.50
CA TYR A 56 -3.55 -2.76 -5.65
C TYR A 56 -3.15 -1.95 -6.86
N LEU A 57 -1.87 -1.63 -7.02
CA LEU A 57 -1.40 -0.84 -8.15
C LEU A 57 -1.63 -1.53 -9.50
N MET A 58 -1.57 -2.86 -9.55
CA MET A 58 -1.86 -3.64 -10.76
C MET A 58 -3.36 -3.66 -11.09
N LEU A 59 -4.23 -3.99 -10.14
CA LEU A 59 -5.65 -4.16 -10.40
C LEU A 59 -6.47 -2.87 -10.28
N ARG A 60 -5.98 -1.80 -9.64
CA ARG A 60 -6.70 -0.51 -9.54
C ARG A 60 -7.18 0.01 -10.90
N LYS A 61 -6.44 -0.30 -11.98
CA LYS A 61 -6.79 0.08 -13.35
C LYS A 61 -8.08 -0.58 -13.85
N ARG A 62 -8.42 -1.78 -13.36
CA ARG A 62 -9.68 -2.47 -13.74
C ARG A 62 -10.90 -1.91 -13.04
N TYR A 63 -10.73 -1.39 -11.82
CA TYR A 63 -11.81 -0.81 -11.02
C TYR A 63 -12.01 0.69 -11.27
N LYS A 64 -11.01 1.36 -11.86
CA LYS A 64 -11.12 2.75 -12.31
C LYS A 64 -11.93 2.79 -13.61
N LYS A 65 -13.26 2.95 -13.53
CA LYS A 65 -14.11 2.95 -14.73
C LYS A 65 -13.64 4.05 -15.69
N VAL A 66 -13.21 3.61 -16.86
CA VAL A 66 -12.88 4.44 -18.01
C VAL A 66 -14.21 5.05 -18.45
N TYR A 67 -14.25 6.39 -18.54
CA TYR A 67 -15.41 7.10 -19.07
C TYR A 67 -15.54 6.86 -20.56
#